data_AF-A0A5S9F4C1-F1
#
_entry.id   AF-A0A5S9F4C1-F1
#
_cell.length_a   1.000
_cell.length_b   1.000
_cell.length_c   1.000
_cell.angle_alpha   90.00
_cell.angle_beta   90.00
_cell.angle_gamma   90.00
#
_symmetry.space_group_name_H-M   'P 1'
#
loop_
_entity.id
_entity.type
_entity.pdbx_description
1 polymer ?
#
loop_
_entity_poly.entity_id
_entity_poly.type
_entity_poly.pdbx_seq_one_letter_code
_entity_poly.pdbx_strand_id
1 'polypeptide(L)'
;MRKEEQIARDLYEFLKSQCETCVEVAIEGAGVHWHVEAQYKNRRCRIHCMYYDNMDGLWLGMRGNAHLRGSTNDTPQITHRGVEYLISFHDNDDRICEGRTYDYNSIYGCIRGWIIACESREKLYEKFDFIDKNTRTLKALGKQIDASQKRRGSKWRTCFEPSYTGDVGVELWVYAQRYSCRICTTPSNTIRCSFFINATLLASQDSTIEDIETSVYLWTDQQITLDKLQQKFPQLQIRDFARVFERGDYSDWHWQNVLQQARSGDEVLEYYLPILEEIVVRPEIKCFFSFTSLNRLCFSRCSHYPFMTEGLPVLFPTQEGCFAHCGEYSICGNYEVICNFLSEHLERLAQPAPFVGTIRQFFISPLNKALEKLHSDVRMEHVQQNQWSRVQAAKNNYRCGLEIYEEEENLYGIYFSKDDSEIALGRFASVDATAVAINKWLNHGSLPPQAQDLKDLV
;
A
#
# COMPACT_ATOMS: atom_id res chain seq x y z
N MET A 1 34.56 14.79 6.21
CA MET A 1 33.74 14.67 4.98
C MET A 1 32.87 13.44 5.13
N ARG A 2 31.57 13.51 4.81
CA ARG A 2 30.73 12.29 4.79
C ARG A 2 31.15 11.43 3.59
N LYS A 3 30.93 10.11 3.67
CA LYS A 3 31.39 9.18 2.63
C LYS A 3 30.72 9.48 1.28
N GLU A 4 29.43 9.80 1.30
CA GLU A 4 28.62 10.15 0.14
C GLU A 4 29.13 11.41 -0.57
N GLU A 5 29.59 12.41 0.20
CA GLU A 5 30.20 13.63 -0.35
C GLU A 5 31.52 13.30 -1.06
N GLN A 6 32.39 12.51 -0.43
CA GLN A 6 33.67 12.12 -1.04
C GLN A 6 33.43 11.34 -2.34
N ILE A 7 32.50 10.38 -2.33
CA ILE A 7 32.10 9.60 -3.51
C ILE A 7 31.59 10.52 -4.63
N ALA A 8 30.75 11.50 -4.30
CA ALA A 8 30.25 12.45 -5.30
C ALA A 8 31.38 13.32 -5.87
N ARG A 9 32.36 13.75 -5.06
CA ARG A 9 33.53 14.49 -5.53
C ARG A 9 34.41 13.65 -6.44
N ASP A 10 34.66 12.40 -6.07
CA ASP A 10 35.45 11.47 -6.88
C ASP A 10 34.76 11.20 -8.24
N LEU A 11 33.44 10.98 -8.23
CA LEU A 11 32.64 10.84 -9.44
C LEU A 11 32.68 12.11 -10.30
N TYR A 12 32.55 13.29 -9.68
CA TYR A 12 32.60 14.57 -10.38
C TYR A 12 33.95 14.79 -11.08
N GLU A 13 35.07 14.58 -10.39
CA GLU A 13 36.41 14.73 -10.98
C GLU A 13 36.63 13.72 -12.11
N PHE A 14 36.17 12.47 -11.92
CA PHE A 14 36.18 11.47 -12.97
C PHE A 14 35.40 11.95 -14.21
N LEU A 15 34.13 12.33 -14.06
CA LEU A 15 33.30 12.76 -15.19
C LEU A 15 33.84 14.01 -15.87
N LYS A 16 34.34 14.98 -15.10
CA LYS A 16 34.97 16.19 -15.64
C LYS A 16 36.22 15.89 -16.47
N SER A 17 36.98 14.86 -16.11
CA SER A 17 38.14 14.42 -16.88
C SER A 17 37.79 13.67 -18.17
N GLN A 18 36.62 13.02 -18.22
CA GLN A 18 36.20 12.17 -19.33
C GLN A 18 35.27 12.87 -20.34
N CYS A 19 34.43 13.79 -19.87
CA CYS A 19 33.41 14.42 -20.70
C CYS A 19 34.02 15.51 -21.61
N GLU A 20 33.44 15.67 -22.78
CA GLU A 20 33.75 16.76 -23.70
C GLU A 20 33.40 18.13 -23.06
N THR A 21 34.08 19.19 -23.48
CA THR A 21 33.87 20.56 -22.95
C THR A 21 32.45 21.11 -23.15
N CYS A 22 31.64 20.46 -23.98
CA CYS A 22 30.25 20.81 -24.21
C CYS A 22 29.30 20.29 -23.12
N VAL A 23 29.70 19.29 -22.33
CA VAL A 23 28.89 18.73 -21.25
C VAL A 23 29.20 19.48 -19.97
N GLU A 24 28.18 20.11 -19.39
CA GLU A 24 28.29 20.72 -18.08
C GLU A 24 28.20 19.63 -17.01
N VAL A 25 29.14 19.60 -16.07
CA VAL A 25 29.13 18.68 -14.94
C VAL A 25 29.13 19.51 -13.66
N ALA A 26 28.16 19.24 -12.79
CA ALA A 26 27.98 19.92 -11.51
C ALA A 26 27.87 18.89 -10.38
N ILE A 27 28.22 19.31 -9.17
CA ILE A 27 28.07 18.52 -7.94
C ILE A 27 27.26 19.32 -6.93
N GLU A 28 26.22 18.69 -6.38
CA GLU A 28 25.32 19.31 -5.42
C GLU A 28 24.93 18.32 -4.32
N GLY A 29 24.66 18.83 -3.12
CA GLY A 29 24.18 17.98 -2.04
C GLY A 29 24.31 18.58 -0.65
N ALA A 30 23.66 17.91 0.30
CA ALA A 30 23.78 18.18 1.73
C ALA A 30 23.48 16.91 2.54
N GLY A 31 24.16 16.74 3.67
CA GLY A 31 23.94 15.59 4.56
C GLY A 31 24.23 14.26 3.87
N VAL A 32 23.22 13.38 3.76
CA VAL A 32 23.29 12.07 3.09
C VAL A 32 22.84 12.13 1.62
N HIS A 33 22.45 13.30 1.12
CA HIS A 33 21.89 13.46 -0.22
C HIS A 33 22.88 14.20 -1.11
N TRP A 34 23.85 13.46 -1.67
CA TRP A 34 24.82 13.97 -2.64
C TRP A 34 24.57 13.41 -4.03
N HIS A 35 24.76 14.24 -5.05
CA HIS A 35 24.62 13.84 -6.44
C HIS A 35 25.53 14.63 -7.37
N VAL A 36 25.82 14.03 -8.52
CA VAL A 36 26.52 14.66 -9.64
C VAL A 36 25.53 14.77 -10.78
N GLU A 37 25.43 15.94 -11.40
CA GLU A 37 24.59 16.18 -12.57
C GLU A 37 25.49 16.39 -13.79
N ALA A 38 25.20 15.70 -14.89
CA ALA A 38 25.80 15.94 -16.19
C ALA A 38 24.70 16.39 -17.16
N GLN A 39 24.93 17.46 -17.91
CA GLN A 39 23.92 18.07 -18.77
C GLN A 39 24.49 18.54 -20.11
N TYR A 40 23.72 18.36 -21.19
CA TYR A 40 23.94 19.03 -22.47
C TYR A 40 22.59 19.32 -23.11
N LYS A 41 22.35 20.60 -23.44
CA LYS A 41 21.05 21.07 -23.97
C LYS A 41 19.90 20.68 -23.02
N ASN A 42 18.87 20.01 -23.55
CA ASN A 42 17.70 19.54 -22.83
C ASN A 42 17.89 18.19 -22.14
N ARG A 43 19.03 17.51 -22.31
CA ARG A 43 19.24 16.19 -21.70
C ARG A 43 20.19 16.26 -20.53
N ARG A 44 19.80 15.62 -19.43
CA ARG A 44 20.65 15.48 -18.25
C ARG A 44 20.60 14.09 -17.65
N CYS A 45 21.69 13.73 -16.97
CA CYS A 45 21.81 12.58 -16.11
C CYS A 45 22.05 13.09 -14.69
N ARG A 46 21.18 12.70 -13.75
CA ARG A 46 21.37 12.97 -12.32
C ARG A 46 21.80 11.70 -11.61
N ILE A 47 22.99 11.69 -11.02
CA ILE A 47 23.60 10.52 -10.38
C ILE A 47 23.63 10.72 -8.87
N HIS A 48 22.75 10.04 -8.14
CA HIS A 48 22.76 10.02 -6.68
C HIS A 48 23.84 9.07 -6.17
N CYS A 49 24.67 9.57 -5.26
CA CYS A 49 25.79 8.83 -4.66
C CYS A 49 25.39 8.33 -3.28
N MET A 50 25.33 7.00 -3.13
CA MET A 50 24.95 6.34 -1.89
C MET A 50 26.13 5.53 -1.35
N TYR A 51 26.23 5.43 -0.03
CA TYR A 51 27.18 4.55 0.64
C TYR A 51 26.48 3.79 1.75
N TYR A 52 26.51 2.47 1.67
CA TYR A 52 25.97 1.60 2.70
C TYR A 52 27.11 1.07 3.57
N ASP A 53 27.29 1.68 4.74
CA ASP A 53 28.04 1.07 5.85
C ASP A 53 27.10 0.19 6.67
N ASN A 54 27.60 -0.71 7.51
CA ASN A 54 26.78 -1.65 8.32
C ASN A 54 25.58 -0.94 9.00
N MET A 55 24.40 -1.00 8.38
CA MET A 55 23.21 -0.34 8.87
C MET A 55 22.46 -1.26 9.83
N ASP A 56 23.12 -1.59 10.93
CA ASP A 56 22.45 -2.11 12.11
C ASP A 56 21.79 -0.92 12.84
N GLY A 57 20.61 -0.46 12.36
CA GLY A 57 19.65 0.14 13.28
C GLY A 57 19.21 1.61 13.14
N LEU A 58 19.29 2.27 11.99
CA LEU A 58 18.67 3.61 11.84
C LEU A 58 17.52 3.65 10.81
N TRP A 59 16.34 3.22 11.23
CA TRP A 59 15.06 3.51 10.56
C TRP A 59 14.16 4.33 11.48
N LEU A 60 14.48 5.62 11.61
CA LEU A 60 13.64 6.61 12.29
C LEU A 60 12.55 7.09 11.32
N GLY A 61 11.27 6.88 11.65
CA GLY A 61 10.17 7.64 11.05
C GLY A 61 9.03 6.88 10.35
N MET A 62 9.10 5.55 10.17
CA MET A 62 8.05 4.79 9.47
C MET A 62 7.15 3.90 10.36
N ARG A 63 7.15 4.14 11.69
CA ARG A 63 6.30 3.40 12.65
C ARG A 63 4.89 3.98 12.73
N GLY A 64 4.17 4.00 11.61
CA GLY A 64 2.71 4.15 11.64
C GLY A 64 2.07 2.88 12.22
N ASN A 65 1.33 3.02 13.32
CA ASN A 65 0.59 1.97 14.06
C ASN A 65 1.42 0.71 14.38
N ALA A 66 2.40 0.88 15.27
CA ALA A 66 3.35 -0.16 15.68
C ALA A 66 2.72 -1.42 16.33
N HIS A 67 1.50 -1.33 16.88
CA HIS A 67 0.85 -2.46 17.57
C HIS A 67 0.11 -3.44 16.64
N LEU A 68 -0.20 -3.02 15.40
CA LEU A 68 -0.81 -3.89 14.37
C LEU A 68 0.22 -4.45 13.39
N ARG A 69 1.42 -3.85 13.34
CA ARG A 69 2.55 -4.46 12.65
C ARG A 69 3.13 -5.51 13.58
N GLY A 70 2.70 -6.75 13.42
CA GLY A 70 3.49 -7.89 13.88
C GLY A 70 4.95 -7.65 13.50
N SER A 71 5.89 -8.04 14.35
CA SER A 71 7.33 -7.87 14.14
C SER A 71 7.80 -8.59 12.87
N THR A 72 7.53 -8.00 11.72
CA THR A 72 7.93 -8.56 10.45
C THR A 72 9.29 -7.97 10.20
N ASN A 73 10.32 -8.77 10.41
CA ASN A 73 11.71 -8.55 10.01
C ASN A 73 11.87 -8.38 8.47
N ASP A 74 10.83 -7.90 7.78
CA ASP A 74 10.80 -7.57 6.36
C ASP A 74 11.59 -6.31 6.03
N THR A 75 12.36 -5.77 6.98
CA THR A 75 13.40 -4.80 6.68
C THR A 75 14.31 -5.43 5.63
N PRO A 76 14.41 -4.87 4.41
CA PRO A 76 15.29 -5.41 3.40
C PRO A 76 16.69 -5.45 3.99
N GLN A 77 17.26 -6.65 4.17
CA GLN A 77 18.67 -6.76 4.45
C GLN A 77 19.38 -6.19 3.23
N ILE A 78 20.05 -5.05 3.41
CA ILE A 78 20.87 -4.48 2.35
C ILE A 78 22.00 -5.48 2.12
N THR A 79 21.93 -6.22 1.01
CA THR A 79 22.88 -7.28 0.68
C THR A 79 24.22 -6.74 0.21
N HIS A 80 24.30 -5.44 -0.08
CA HIS A 80 25.49 -4.77 -0.57
C HIS A 80 26.07 -3.81 0.46
N ARG A 81 27.39 -3.88 0.66
CA ARG A 81 28.15 -2.89 1.44
C ARG A 81 29.02 -2.09 0.48
N GLY A 82 29.06 -0.78 0.67
CA GLY A 82 29.89 0.12 -0.10
C GLY A 82 29.11 1.10 -0.96
N VAL A 83 29.79 1.61 -1.98
CA VAL A 83 29.29 2.62 -2.92
C VAL A 83 28.15 2.03 -3.76
N GLU A 84 27.12 2.81 -4.03
CA GLU A 84 26.11 2.56 -5.07
C GLU A 84 25.76 3.89 -5.77
N TYR A 85 25.50 3.84 -7.07
CA TYR A 85 25.05 4.98 -7.85
C TYR A 85 23.66 4.73 -8.42
N LEU A 86 22.73 5.66 -8.18
CA LEU A 86 21.45 5.71 -8.88
C LEU A 86 21.52 6.81 -9.95
N ILE A 87 21.50 6.40 -11.22
CA ILE A 87 21.44 7.31 -12.36
C ILE A 87 19.99 7.49 -12.82
N SER A 88 19.54 8.74 -12.92
CA SER A 88 18.25 9.13 -13.48
C SER A 88 18.46 9.90 -14.78
N PHE A 89 17.75 9.50 -15.84
CA PHE A 89 17.85 10.10 -17.17
C PHE A 89 16.66 11.03 -17.39
N HIS A 90 16.93 12.27 -17.80
CA HIS A 90 15.90 13.27 -18.06
C HIS A 90 16.01 13.85 -19.46
N ASP A 91 14.86 14.13 -20.06
CA ASP A 91 14.70 14.92 -21.30
C ASP A 91 13.76 16.09 -20.98
N ASN A 92 14.31 17.31 -20.97
CA ASN A 92 13.74 18.47 -20.29
C ASN A 92 13.52 18.17 -18.79
N ASP A 93 12.31 18.44 -18.30
CA ASP A 93 11.91 18.18 -16.93
C ASP A 93 11.41 16.74 -16.72
N ASP A 94 11.15 16.01 -17.80
CA ASP A 94 10.60 14.67 -17.74
C ASP A 94 11.68 13.64 -17.41
N ARG A 95 11.39 12.81 -16.40
CA ARG A 95 12.20 11.65 -16.05
C ARG A 95 11.84 10.47 -16.96
N ILE A 96 12.81 9.96 -17.71
CA ILE A 96 12.59 8.97 -18.77
C ILE A 96 12.83 7.53 -18.32
N CYS A 97 13.93 7.30 -17.61
CA CYS A 97 14.32 6.01 -17.04
C CYS A 97 15.35 6.20 -15.93
N GLU A 98 15.70 5.11 -15.25
CA GLU A 98 16.67 5.11 -14.16
C GLU A 98 17.40 3.77 -14.05
N GLY A 99 18.50 3.72 -13.31
CA GLY A 99 19.24 2.49 -13.10
C GLY A 99 20.22 2.59 -11.95
N ARG A 100 20.52 1.45 -11.32
CA ARG A 100 21.51 1.35 -10.25
C ARG A 100 22.77 0.64 -10.76
N THR A 101 23.94 1.22 -10.49
CA THR A 101 25.24 0.63 -10.86
C THR A 101 26.29 0.91 -9.81
N TYR A 102 27.37 0.13 -9.86
CA TYR A 102 28.54 0.23 -8.99
C TYR A 102 29.79 0.67 -9.74
N ASP A 103 29.70 0.83 -11.06
CA ASP A 103 30.83 1.01 -11.96
C ASP A 103 30.83 2.40 -12.62
N TYR A 104 31.93 3.13 -12.44
CA TYR A 104 32.17 4.43 -13.05
C TYR A 104 32.08 4.40 -14.58
N ASN A 105 32.58 3.33 -15.21
CA ASN A 105 32.59 3.24 -16.68
C ASN A 105 31.17 3.08 -17.23
N SER A 106 30.32 2.34 -16.53
CA SER A 106 28.90 2.23 -16.83
C SER A 106 28.19 3.58 -16.75
N ILE A 107 28.50 4.41 -15.74
CA ILE A 107 27.94 5.77 -15.61
C ILE A 107 28.38 6.65 -16.79
N TYR A 108 29.68 6.67 -17.10
CA TYR A 108 30.20 7.45 -18.21
C TYR A 108 29.64 6.97 -19.56
N GLY A 109 29.54 5.65 -19.77
CA GLY A 109 28.91 5.06 -20.94
C GLY A 109 27.45 5.49 -21.10
N CYS A 110 26.70 5.55 -19.99
CA CYS A 110 25.34 6.06 -19.96
C CYS A 110 25.25 7.54 -20.33
N ILE A 111 26.14 8.38 -19.78
CA ILE A 111 26.23 9.80 -20.13
C ILE A 111 26.52 9.98 -21.62
N ARG A 112 27.53 9.27 -22.15
CA ARG A 112 27.88 9.34 -23.57
C ARG A 112 26.72 8.89 -24.46
N GLY A 113 26.02 7.82 -24.10
CA GLY A 113 24.85 7.34 -24.84
C GLY A 113 23.70 8.35 -24.80
N TRP A 114 23.27 8.73 -23.60
CA TRP A 114 22.08 9.57 -23.39
C TRP A 114 22.26 11.02 -23.84
N ILE A 115 23.34 11.65 -23.38
CA ILE A 115 23.58 13.09 -23.49
C ILE A 115 24.28 13.42 -24.81
N ILE A 116 25.41 12.75 -25.10
CA ILE A 116 26.27 13.09 -26.25
C ILE A 116 25.70 12.49 -27.54
N ALA A 117 25.46 11.18 -27.56
CA ALA A 117 24.96 10.47 -28.73
C ALA A 117 23.43 10.58 -28.92
N CYS A 118 22.73 11.23 -27.98
CA CYS A 118 21.28 11.41 -28.00
C CYS A 118 20.51 10.09 -28.22
N GLU A 119 20.99 9.00 -27.65
CA GLU A 119 20.38 7.68 -27.82
C GLU A 119 18.97 7.62 -27.21
N SER A 120 18.12 6.77 -27.79
CA SER A 120 16.82 6.48 -27.20
C SER A 120 16.97 5.58 -25.98
N ARG A 121 15.95 5.58 -25.13
CA ARG A 121 15.86 4.68 -23.98
C ARG A 121 16.04 3.21 -24.39
N GLU A 122 15.48 2.81 -25.52
CA GLU A 122 15.57 1.44 -26.03
C GLU A 122 17.01 1.04 -26.37
N LYS A 123 17.78 1.95 -27.00
CA LYS A 123 19.22 1.70 -27.25
C LYS A 123 20.04 1.63 -25.96
N LEU A 124 19.67 2.41 -24.94
CA LEU A 124 20.33 2.32 -23.63
C LEU A 124 20.04 0.96 -22.98
N TYR A 125 18.82 0.44 -23.08
CA TYR A 125 18.47 -0.90 -22.55
C TYR A 125 19.26 -2.03 -23.21
N GLU A 126 19.61 -1.91 -24.49
CA GLU A 126 20.44 -2.89 -25.21
C GLU A 126 21.89 -2.92 -24.70
N LYS A 127 22.39 -1.78 -24.22
CA LYS A 127 23.78 -1.61 -23.77
C LYS A 127 23.99 -1.80 -22.27
N PHE A 128 23.00 -1.42 -21.47
CA PHE A 128 23.10 -1.35 -20.02
C PHE A 128 21.92 -2.09 -19.39
N ASP A 129 22.18 -3.31 -18.94
CA ASP A 129 21.17 -4.22 -18.40
C ASP A 129 20.52 -3.71 -17.10
N PHE A 130 21.24 -2.88 -16.33
CA PHE A 130 20.77 -2.33 -15.07
C PHE A 130 19.72 -1.22 -15.22
N ILE A 131 19.59 -0.60 -16.40
CA ILE A 131 18.60 0.46 -16.63
C ILE A 131 17.21 -0.16 -16.67
N ASP A 132 16.34 0.34 -15.79
CA ASP A 132 14.98 -0.12 -15.53
C ASP A 132 14.89 -1.65 -15.37
N LYS A 133 15.95 -2.32 -14.91
CA LYS A 133 16.03 -3.79 -14.87
C LYS A 133 14.82 -4.41 -14.18
N ASN A 134 14.48 -3.87 -13.01
CA ASN A 134 13.36 -4.32 -12.20
C ASN A 134 12.02 -4.07 -12.92
N THR A 135 11.83 -2.86 -13.44
CA THR A 135 10.63 -2.48 -14.19
C THR A 135 10.43 -3.33 -15.44
N ARG A 136 11.50 -3.59 -16.21
CA ARG A 136 11.44 -4.45 -17.41
C ARG A 136 11.14 -5.90 -17.03
N THR A 137 11.77 -6.41 -15.96
CA THR A 137 11.53 -7.77 -15.45
C THR A 137 10.08 -7.94 -15.02
N LEU A 138 9.53 -7.02 -14.22
CA LEU A 138 8.13 -7.09 -13.79
C LEU A 138 7.16 -6.87 -14.94
N LYS A 139 7.46 -6.01 -15.92
CA LYS A 139 6.64 -5.87 -17.13
C LYS A 139 6.60 -7.15 -17.96
N ALA A 140 7.72 -7.85 -18.10
CA ALA A 140 7.77 -9.13 -18.79
C ALA A 140 6.95 -10.20 -18.03
N LEU A 141 7.11 -10.28 -16.70
CA LEU A 141 6.33 -11.18 -15.86
C LEU A 141 4.82 -10.88 -15.92
N GLY A 142 4.43 -9.60 -15.89
CA GLY A 142 3.03 -9.20 -16.02
C GLY A 142 2.42 -9.67 -17.34
N LYS A 143 3.14 -9.51 -18.47
CA LYS A 143 2.69 -10.05 -19.77
C LYS A 143 2.56 -11.58 -19.77
N GLN A 144 3.46 -12.28 -19.09
CA GLN A 144 3.41 -13.74 -18.95
C GLN A 144 2.19 -14.17 -18.14
N ILE A 145 1.95 -13.54 -16.98
CA ILE A 145 0.77 -13.78 -16.15
C ILE A 145 -0.51 -13.50 -16.96
N ASP A 146 -0.60 -12.34 -17.62
CA ASP A 146 -1.76 -11.97 -18.44
C ASP A 146 -2.04 -12.99 -19.55
N ALA A 147 -1.01 -13.43 -20.28
CA ALA A 147 -1.16 -14.41 -21.34
C ALA A 147 -1.60 -15.77 -20.79
N SER A 148 -1.01 -16.21 -19.68
CA SER A 148 -1.33 -17.49 -19.04
C SER A 148 -2.77 -17.53 -18.56
N GLN A 149 -3.17 -16.47 -17.88
CA GLN A 149 -4.49 -16.34 -17.31
C GLN A 149 -5.56 -16.17 -18.41
N LYS A 150 -5.26 -15.42 -19.50
CA LYS A 150 -6.16 -15.28 -20.66
C LYS A 150 -6.49 -16.63 -21.29
N ARG A 151 -5.54 -17.56 -21.34
CA ARG A 151 -5.78 -18.93 -21.82
C ARG A 151 -6.71 -19.72 -20.90
N ARG A 152 -6.83 -19.35 -19.63
CA ARG A 152 -7.64 -20.03 -18.61
C ARG A 152 -9.04 -19.42 -18.45
N GLY A 153 -9.31 -18.26 -19.08
CA GLY A 153 -10.63 -17.62 -19.08
C GLY A 153 -11.07 -17.04 -17.75
N SER A 154 -10.13 -16.86 -16.81
CA SER A 154 -10.41 -16.27 -15.52
C SER A 154 -10.66 -14.76 -15.57
N LYS A 155 -11.03 -14.17 -14.43
CA LYS A 155 -11.38 -12.76 -14.28
C LYS A 155 -10.41 -12.11 -13.29
N TRP A 156 -9.29 -11.62 -13.78
CA TRP A 156 -8.31 -10.86 -12.99
C TRP A 156 -7.98 -9.54 -13.69
N ARG A 157 -7.26 -8.69 -12.97
CA ARG A 157 -6.66 -7.47 -13.49
C ARG A 157 -5.21 -7.40 -13.03
N THR A 158 -4.31 -7.14 -13.96
CA THR A 158 -2.93 -6.74 -13.66
C THR A 158 -2.81 -5.23 -13.69
N CYS A 159 -2.00 -4.67 -12.82
CA CYS A 159 -1.55 -3.28 -12.97
C CYS A 159 -0.14 -3.07 -12.45
N PHE A 160 0.48 -2.00 -12.91
CA PHE A 160 1.79 -1.56 -12.45
C PHE A 160 1.60 -0.30 -11.63
N GLU A 161 2.24 -0.27 -10.46
CA GLU A 161 2.19 0.88 -9.56
C GLU A 161 3.61 1.35 -9.23
N PRO A 162 3.86 2.65 -9.01
CA PRO A 162 5.14 3.11 -8.50
C PRO A 162 5.42 2.52 -7.12
N SER A 163 6.65 2.05 -6.88
CA SER A 163 7.05 1.51 -5.57
C SER A 163 7.07 2.61 -4.49
N TYR A 164 6.51 2.31 -3.31
CA TYR A 164 6.48 3.23 -2.17
C TYR A 164 7.74 3.22 -1.30
N THR A 165 8.61 2.21 -1.42
CA THR A 165 9.78 2.08 -0.53
C THR A 165 10.84 3.16 -0.76
N GLY A 166 10.58 4.14 -1.63
CA GLY A 166 11.57 5.09 -2.11
C GLY A 166 12.54 4.47 -3.12
N ASP A 167 12.49 3.15 -3.31
CA ASP A 167 13.20 2.47 -4.38
C ASP A 167 12.46 2.68 -5.69
N VAL A 168 13.04 3.54 -6.52
CA VAL A 168 13.19 3.36 -7.97
C VAL A 168 12.63 2.04 -8.50
N GLY A 169 11.45 2.10 -9.12
CA GLY A 169 10.82 0.95 -9.74
C GLY A 169 9.30 0.96 -9.73
N VAL A 170 8.75 -0.14 -10.24
CA VAL A 170 7.32 -0.45 -10.22
C VAL A 170 7.08 -1.71 -9.40
N GLU A 171 5.90 -1.83 -8.82
CA GLU A 171 5.33 -3.06 -8.31
C GLU A 171 4.31 -3.60 -9.33
N LEU A 172 4.22 -4.91 -9.47
CA LEU A 172 3.18 -5.57 -10.26
C LEU A 172 2.11 -6.09 -9.32
N TRP A 173 0.88 -5.66 -9.52
CA TRP A 173 -0.28 -6.16 -8.79
C TRP A 173 -1.15 -7.04 -9.66
N VAL A 174 -1.70 -8.10 -9.06
CA VAL A 174 -2.69 -8.99 -9.67
C VAL A 174 -3.90 -9.06 -8.74
N TYR A 175 -5.08 -8.64 -9.22
CA TYR A 175 -6.31 -8.64 -8.44
C TYR A 175 -7.32 -9.65 -8.99
N ALA A 176 -7.95 -10.41 -8.09
CA ALA A 176 -9.07 -11.29 -8.38
C ALA A 176 -10.07 -11.30 -7.22
N GLN A 177 -11.17 -10.57 -7.37
CA GLN A 177 -12.19 -10.41 -6.34
C GLN A 177 -11.58 -9.89 -5.01
N ARG A 178 -11.61 -10.72 -3.96
CA ARG A 178 -11.03 -10.40 -2.64
C ARG A 178 -9.56 -10.79 -2.50
N TYR A 179 -9.03 -11.57 -3.43
CA TYR A 179 -7.65 -12.04 -3.43
C TYR A 179 -6.78 -11.11 -4.28
N SER A 180 -5.58 -10.81 -3.81
CA SER A 180 -4.60 -10.14 -4.65
C SER A 180 -3.17 -10.59 -4.35
N CYS A 181 -2.30 -10.37 -5.32
CA CYS A 181 -0.87 -10.54 -5.19
C CYS A 181 -0.17 -9.22 -5.49
N ARG A 182 0.85 -8.89 -4.68
CA ARG A 182 1.85 -7.87 -4.99
C ARG A 182 3.15 -8.54 -5.32
N ILE A 183 3.76 -8.16 -6.42
CA ILE A 183 5.01 -8.71 -6.91
C ILE A 183 6.01 -7.57 -7.05
N CYS A 184 7.14 -7.67 -6.35
CA CYS A 184 8.22 -6.70 -6.43
C CYS A 184 9.57 -7.42 -6.54
N THR A 185 10.57 -6.69 -7.01
CA THR A 185 11.96 -7.14 -6.99
C THR A 185 12.61 -6.78 -5.66
N THR A 186 13.41 -7.68 -5.11
CA THR A 186 14.20 -7.43 -3.91
C THR A 186 15.58 -6.86 -4.27
N PRO A 187 16.33 -6.29 -3.30
CA PRO A 187 17.71 -5.85 -3.52
C PRO A 187 18.65 -6.97 -4.00
N SER A 188 18.36 -8.23 -3.69
CA SER A 188 19.13 -9.40 -4.13
C SER A 188 18.78 -9.86 -5.55
N ASN A 189 18.02 -9.07 -6.31
CA ASN A 189 17.46 -9.43 -7.62
C ASN A 189 16.55 -10.68 -7.60
N THR A 190 16.00 -11.05 -6.44
CA THR A 190 14.94 -12.06 -6.37
C THR A 190 13.57 -11.40 -6.56
N ILE A 191 12.54 -12.20 -6.83
CA ILE A 191 11.17 -11.71 -6.93
C ILE A 191 10.44 -12.11 -5.66
N ARG A 192 9.88 -11.12 -4.97
CA ARG A 192 8.99 -11.31 -3.83
C ARG A 192 7.55 -11.26 -4.32
N CYS A 193 6.77 -12.28 -3.99
CA CYS A 193 5.32 -12.27 -4.15
C CYS A 193 4.66 -12.27 -2.77
N SER A 194 3.81 -11.28 -2.52
CA SER A 194 3.03 -11.09 -1.31
C SER A 194 1.55 -11.38 -1.61
N PHE A 195 0.91 -12.18 -0.77
CA PHE A 195 -0.45 -12.67 -0.95
C PHE A 195 -1.41 -11.98 0.02
N PHE A 196 -2.50 -11.44 -0.50
CA PHE A 196 -3.46 -10.63 0.25
C PHE A 196 -4.88 -11.17 0.13
N ILE A 197 -5.67 -10.95 1.19
CA ILE A 197 -7.14 -10.98 1.16
C ILE A 197 -7.65 -9.65 1.70
N ASN A 198 -8.55 -8.96 0.98
CA ASN A 198 -9.16 -7.70 1.43
C ASN A 198 -8.16 -6.65 1.95
N ALA A 199 -7.00 -6.47 1.29
CA ALA A 199 -5.87 -5.61 1.71
C ALA A 199 -4.97 -6.18 2.82
N THR A 200 -5.32 -7.30 3.44
CA THR A 200 -4.52 -7.86 4.52
C THR A 200 -3.45 -8.78 3.95
N LEU A 201 -2.18 -8.46 4.23
CA LEU A 201 -1.05 -9.31 3.87
C LEU A 201 -1.04 -10.57 4.73
N LEU A 202 -1.21 -11.72 4.09
CA LEU A 202 -1.32 -13.02 4.76
C LEU A 202 -0.04 -13.84 4.66
N ALA A 203 0.64 -13.75 3.53
CA ALA A 203 1.88 -14.49 3.31
C ALA A 203 2.79 -13.80 2.30
N SER A 204 4.06 -14.18 2.29
CA SER A 204 5.02 -13.77 1.27
C SER A 204 6.00 -14.88 0.93
N GLN A 205 6.51 -14.88 -0.29
CA GLN A 205 7.58 -15.77 -0.73
C GLN A 205 8.57 -15.02 -1.60
N ASP A 206 9.85 -15.34 -1.46
CA ASP A 206 10.88 -15.00 -2.43
C ASP A 206 11.10 -16.24 -3.31
N SER A 207 10.93 -16.09 -4.63
CA SER A 207 11.01 -17.24 -5.55
C SER A 207 11.48 -16.86 -6.95
N THR A 208 11.59 -17.88 -7.79
CA THR A 208 11.85 -17.74 -9.23
C THR A 208 10.60 -17.25 -9.98
N ILE A 209 10.78 -16.72 -11.20
CA ILE A 209 9.69 -16.26 -12.08
C ILE A 209 8.61 -17.34 -12.28
N GLU A 210 9.02 -18.60 -12.49
CA GLU A 210 8.11 -19.72 -12.77
C GLU A 210 7.20 -20.05 -11.58
N ASP A 211 7.77 -20.04 -10.37
CA ASP A 211 7.01 -20.27 -9.14
C ASP A 211 6.00 -19.14 -8.89
N ILE A 212 6.34 -17.90 -9.23
CA ILE A 212 5.46 -16.75 -9.05
C ILE A 212 4.23 -16.86 -9.95
N GLU A 213 4.38 -17.20 -11.23
CA GLU A 213 3.22 -17.37 -12.12
C GLU A 213 2.26 -18.44 -11.57
N THR A 214 2.83 -19.57 -11.12
CA THR A 214 2.05 -20.68 -10.57
C THR A 214 1.36 -20.31 -9.26
N SER A 215 2.06 -19.64 -8.34
CA SER A 215 1.50 -19.25 -7.04
C SER A 215 0.42 -18.19 -7.17
N VAL A 216 0.61 -17.21 -8.06
CA VAL A 216 -0.41 -16.21 -8.40
C VAL A 216 -1.68 -16.91 -8.84
N TYR A 217 -1.61 -17.79 -9.84
CA TYR A 217 -2.80 -18.50 -10.32
C TYR A 217 -3.51 -19.30 -9.24
N LEU A 218 -2.75 -20.05 -8.43
CA LEU A 218 -3.33 -20.86 -7.37
C LEU A 218 -4.03 -19.99 -6.31
N TRP A 219 -3.46 -18.84 -6.01
CA TRP A 219 -4.01 -17.90 -5.05
C TRP A 219 -5.22 -17.15 -5.58
N THR A 220 -5.12 -16.57 -6.79
CA THR A 220 -6.15 -15.67 -7.33
C THR A 220 -7.32 -16.43 -7.95
N ASP A 221 -7.05 -17.50 -8.70
CA ASP A 221 -8.05 -18.16 -9.56
C ASP A 221 -8.59 -19.43 -8.92
N GLN A 222 -7.70 -20.24 -8.35
CA GLN A 222 -8.09 -21.47 -7.66
C GLN A 222 -8.48 -21.23 -6.21
N GLN A 223 -8.16 -20.04 -5.66
CA GLN A 223 -8.47 -19.64 -4.28
C GLN A 223 -8.10 -20.73 -3.28
N ILE A 224 -6.93 -21.36 -3.46
CA ILE A 224 -6.49 -22.42 -2.56
C ILE A 224 -6.14 -21.84 -1.19
N THR A 225 -6.23 -22.68 -0.16
CA THR A 225 -5.89 -22.27 1.21
C THR A 225 -4.40 -22.01 1.38
N LEU A 226 -4.03 -21.20 2.36
CA LEU A 226 -2.64 -20.94 2.73
C LEU A 226 -1.87 -22.24 3.01
N ASP A 227 -2.50 -23.24 3.64
CA ASP A 227 -1.87 -24.53 3.91
C ASP A 227 -1.55 -25.30 2.61
N LYS A 228 -2.47 -25.30 1.64
CA LYS A 228 -2.24 -25.92 0.33
C LYS A 228 -1.17 -25.15 -0.46
N LEU A 229 -1.15 -23.82 -0.33
CA LEU A 229 -0.13 -22.98 -0.95
C LEU A 229 1.25 -23.27 -0.34
N GLN A 230 1.37 -23.37 0.97
CA GLN A 230 2.63 -23.71 1.66
C GLN A 230 3.10 -25.14 1.38
N GLN A 231 2.19 -26.11 1.25
CA GLN A 231 2.56 -27.47 0.82
C GLN A 231 3.24 -27.47 -0.55
N LYS A 232 2.80 -26.59 -1.45
CA LYS A 232 3.39 -26.46 -2.79
C LYS A 232 4.64 -25.57 -2.81
N PHE A 233 4.69 -24.57 -1.94
CA PHE A 233 5.80 -23.63 -1.79
C PHE A 233 6.28 -23.62 -0.33
N PRO A 234 7.11 -24.59 0.09
CA PRO A 234 7.52 -24.73 1.50
C PRO A 234 8.24 -23.50 2.09
N GLN A 235 8.82 -22.65 1.24
CA GLN A 235 9.46 -21.39 1.59
C GLN A 235 8.47 -20.26 1.90
N LEU A 236 7.16 -20.48 1.71
CA LEU A 236 6.12 -19.49 1.97
C LEU A 236 6.13 -19.09 3.45
N GLN A 237 6.37 -17.82 3.70
CA GLN A 237 6.30 -17.20 5.02
C GLN A 237 4.87 -16.76 5.28
N ILE A 238 4.17 -17.48 6.16
CA ILE A 238 2.79 -17.18 6.56
C ILE A 238 2.83 -16.33 7.84
N ARG A 239 2.06 -15.25 7.89
CA ARG A 239 1.91 -14.42 9.10
C ARG A 239 1.14 -15.19 10.19
N ASP A 240 1.43 -14.90 11.46
CA ASP A 240 0.86 -15.63 12.60
C ASP A 240 -0.68 -15.66 12.60
N PHE A 241 -1.32 -14.55 12.20
CA PHE A 241 -2.77 -14.44 12.16
C PHE A 241 -3.41 -14.99 10.87
N ALA A 242 -2.63 -15.28 9.84
CA ALA A 242 -3.15 -15.44 8.48
C ALA A 242 -4.08 -16.64 8.30
N ARG A 243 -3.79 -17.74 9.00
CA ARG A 243 -4.67 -18.93 8.98
C ARG A 243 -5.99 -18.68 9.67
N VAL A 244 -5.96 -17.95 10.78
CA VAL A 244 -7.17 -17.59 11.52
C VAL A 244 -8.00 -16.62 10.69
N PHE A 245 -7.35 -15.68 10.01
CA PHE A 245 -7.95 -14.77 9.06
C PHE A 245 -8.67 -15.51 7.92
N GLU A 246 -8.00 -16.49 7.28
CA GLU A 246 -8.58 -17.26 6.17
C GLU A 246 -9.84 -18.04 6.58
N ARG A 247 -9.92 -18.53 7.82
CA ARG A 247 -11.09 -19.25 8.36
C ARG A 247 -12.24 -18.34 8.77
N GLY A 248 -12.02 -17.03 8.89
CA GLY A 248 -13.03 -16.07 9.33
C GLY A 248 -13.07 -15.84 10.85
N ASP A 249 -12.14 -16.42 11.62
CA ASP A 249 -12.09 -16.32 13.08
C ASP A 249 -11.21 -15.11 13.55
N TYR A 250 -11.03 -14.12 12.68
CA TYR A 250 -10.03 -13.05 12.89
C TYR A 250 -10.33 -12.18 14.12
N SER A 251 -11.61 -11.95 14.45
CA SER A 251 -12.00 -11.15 15.61
C SER A 251 -11.57 -11.79 16.93
N ASP A 252 -11.68 -13.12 17.04
CA ASP A 252 -11.21 -13.86 18.20
C ASP A 252 -9.69 -13.74 18.36
N TRP A 253 -8.93 -13.92 17.27
CA TRP A 253 -7.48 -13.71 17.30
C TRP A 253 -7.12 -12.27 17.67
N HIS A 254 -7.83 -11.28 17.13
CA HIS A 254 -7.62 -9.86 17.40
C HIS A 254 -7.68 -9.58 18.90
N TRP A 255 -8.76 -9.99 19.58
CA TRP A 255 -8.91 -9.74 21.02
C TRP A 255 -7.91 -10.51 21.88
N GLN A 256 -7.59 -11.76 21.51
CA GLN A 256 -6.54 -12.51 22.22
C GLN A 256 -5.17 -11.83 22.08
N ASN A 257 -4.85 -11.31 20.89
CA ASN A 257 -3.62 -10.57 20.65
C ASN A 257 -3.60 -9.23 21.44
N VAL A 258 -4.70 -8.48 21.47
CA VAL A 258 -4.81 -7.25 22.29
C VAL A 258 -4.61 -7.56 23.78
N LEU A 259 -5.24 -8.61 24.30
CA LEU A 259 -5.05 -9.06 25.69
C LEU A 259 -3.59 -9.48 25.96
N GLN A 260 -2.96 -10.20 25.03
CA GLN A 260 -1.56 -10.60 25.17
C GLN A 260 -0.62 -9.40 25.21
N GLN A 261 -0.87 -8.37 24.40
CA GLN A 261 -0.10 -7.12 24.41
C GLN A 261 -0.25 -6.39 25.74
N ALA A 262 -1.47 -6.28 26.27
CA ALA A 262 -1.73 -5.72 27.60
C ALA A 262 -0.94 -6.47 28.71
N ARG A 263 -0.98 -7.81 28.71
CA ARG A 263 -0.22 -8.66 29.66
C ARG A 263 1.29 -8.53 29.51
N SER A 264 1.77 -8.12 28.34
CA SER A 264 3.19 -7.93 28.04
C SER A 264 3.69 -6.53 28.42
N GLY A 265 2.84 -5.69 29.03
CA GLY A 265 3.20 -4.35 29.50
C GLY A 265 3.19 -3.28 28.41
N ASP A 266 2.30 -3.39 27.41
CA ASP A 266 2.03 -2.26 26.51
C ASP A 266 1.46 -1.07 27.31
N GLU A 267 2.13 0.08 27.25
CA GLU A 267 1.86 1.25 28.12
C GLU A 267 0.41 1.74 28.03
N VAL A 268 -0.26 1.60 26.89
CA VAL A 268 -1.64 2.06 26.72
C VAL A 268 -2.62 0.95 27.10
N LEU A 269 -2.37 -0.28 26.66
CA LEU A 269 -3.29 -1.40 26.85
C LEU A 269 -3.28 -1.97 28.27
N GLU A 270 -2.19 -1.80 29.03
CA GLU A 270 -2.08 -2.29 30.42
C GLU A 270 -3.22 -1.75 31.30
N TYR A 271 -3.62 -0.49 31.12
CA TYR A 271 -4.75 0.12 31.83
C TYR A 271 -6.09 -0.54 31.56
N TYR A 272 -6.21 -1.29 30.46
CA TYR A 272 -7.41 -2.00 30.07
C TYR A 272 -7.34 -3.50 30.38
N LEU A 273 -6.26 -4.00 30.99
CA LEU A 273 -6.06 -5.43 31.19
C LEU A 273 -7.28 -6.13 31.84
N PRO A 274 -7.88 -5.62 32.93
CA PRO A 274 -9.00 -6.33 33.55
C PRO A 274 -10.27 -6.36 32.69
N ILE A 275 -10.56 -5.32 31.90
CA ILE A 275 -11.71 -5.33 30.99
C ILE A 275 -11.46 -6.20 29.76
N LEU A 276 -10.22 -6.26 29.28
CA LEU A 276 -9.84 -7.13 28.18
C LEU A 276 -10.03 -8.62 28.54
N GLU A 277 -9.77 -9.01 29.78
CA GLU A 277 -10.04 -10.36 30.29
C GLU A 277 -11.52 -10.72 30.27
N GLU A 278 -12.41 -9.76 30.53
CA GLU A 278 -13.86 -9.94 30.42
C GLU A 278 -14.34 -9.95 28.95
N ILE A 279 -13.76 -9.10 28.09
CA ILE A 279 -14.18 -9.00 26.68
C ILE A 279 -13.90 -10.29 25.91
N VAL A 280 -12.73 -10.92 26.10
CA VAL A 280 -12.33 -12.10 25.30
C VAL A 280 -13.24 -13.31 25.49
N VAL A 281 -14.02 -13.36 26.57
CA VAL A 281 -14.97 -14.45 26.86
C VAL A 281 -16.41 -14.14 26.46
N ARG A 282 -16.71 -12.92 25.95
CA ARG A 282 -18.06 -12.46 25.60
C ARG A 282 -18.27 -12.41 24.07
N PRO A 283 -18.96 -13.38 23.45
CA PRO A 283 -19.17 -13.48 22.01
C PRO A 283 -19.74 -12.21 21.35
N GLU A 284 -20.67 -11.56 22.04
CA GLU A 284 -21.37 -10.35 21.58
C GLU A 284 -20.48 -9.11 21.50
N ILE A 285 -19.39 -9.08 22.28
CA ILE A 285 -18.40 -8.00 22.23
C ILE A 285 -17.26 -8.37 21.28
N LYS A 286 -16.74 -9.60 21.38
CA LYS A 286 -15.54 -10.04 20.65
C LYS A 286 -15.74 -10.17 19.14
N CYS A 287 -16.98 -10.10 18.65
CA CYS A 287 -17.25 -10.06 17.21
C CYS A 287 -16.87 -8.71 16.57
N PHE A 288 -16.71 -7.65 17.36
CA PHE A 288 -16.20 -6.35 16.92
C PHE A 288 -14.67 -6.31 16.94
N PHE A 289 -14.09 -5.22 16.42
CA PHE A 289 -12.65 -4.96 16.48
C PHE A 289 -12.36 -3.77 17.39
N SER A 290 -11.08 -3.56 17.69
CA SER A 290 -10.62 -2.44 18.48
C SER A 290 -9.32 -1.84 17.96
N PHE A 291 -9.10 -0.59 18.31
CA PHE A 291 -7.85 0.12 18.11
C PHE A 291 -7.65 1.12 19.24
N THR A 292 -6.42 1.60 19.42
CA THR A 292 -6.13 2.67 20.38
C THR A 292 -6.02 4.01 19.68
N SER A 293 -6.56 5.05 20.31
CA SER A 293 -6.39 6.45 19.89
C SER A 293 -6.01 7.27 21.11
N LEU A 294 -4.75 7.69 21.18
CA LEU A 294 -4.15 8.23 22.41
C LEU A 294 -4.29 7.21 23.56
N ASN A 295 -4.93 7.60 24.66
CA ASN A 295 -5.17 6.76 25.82
C ASN A 295 -6.55 6.07 25.80
N ARG A 296 -7.24 6.03 24.65
CA ARG A 296 -8.60 5.50 24.51
C ARG A 296 -8.59 4.15 23.79
N LEU A 297 -9.43 3.21 24.24
CA LEU A 297 -9.71 1.97 23.52
C LEU A 297 -11.04 2.14 22.76
N CYS A 298 -10.94 2.23 21.43
CA CYS A 298 -12.06 2.50 20.54
C CYS A 298 -12.55 1.20 19.90
N PHE A 299 -13.87 1.01 19.83
CA PHE A 299 -14.47 -0.09 19.07
C PHE A 299 -14.65 0.27 17.60
N SER A 300 -14.55 -0.73 16.73
CA SER A 300 -14.76 -0.60 15.29
C SER A 300 -15.53 -1.80 14.72
N ARG A 301 -16.39 -1.55 13.73
CA ARG A 301 -17.02 -2.63 12.95
C ARG A 301 -16.05 -3.28 11.97
N CYS A 302 -14.96 -2.60 11.62
CA CYS A 302 -13.99 -3.11 10.66
C CYS A 302 -12.59 -3.21 11.27
N SER A 303 -11.82 -4.19 10.81
CA SER A 303 -10.51 -4.49 11.39
C SER A 303 -9.37 -3.56 10.93
N HIS A 304 -9.54 -2.84 9.82
CA HIS A 304 -8.49 -2.03 9.23
C HIS A 304 -8.91 -0.56 9.11
N TYR A 305 -7.91 0.32 9.19
CA TYR A 305 -8.08 1.75 8.97
C TYR A 305 -8.40 2.06 7.49
N PRO A 306 -9.29 3.02 7.17
CA PRO A 306 -10.10 3.80 8.13
C PRO A 306 -11.14 2.94 8.85
N PHE A 307 -11.26 3.19 10.16
CA PHE A 307 -12.13 2.43 11.05
C PHE A 307 -13.59 2.89 10.94
N MET A 308 -14.54 1.99 11.18
CA MET A 308 -15.97 2.30 11.23
C MET A 308 -16.39 2.34 12.70
N THR A 309 -16.38 3.55 13.27
CA THR A 309 -16.61 3.81 14.70
C THR A 309 -17.98 4.40 15.02
N GLU A 310 -18.78 4.71 14.00
CA GLU A 310 -20.05 5.41 14.16
C GLU A 310 -20.98 4.69 15.14
N GLY A 311 -21.38 5.42 16.18
CA GLY A 311 -22.22 4.92 17.25
C GLY A 311 -21.60 3.79 18.08
N LEU A 312 -20.29 3.51 17.98
CA LEU A 312 -19.63 2.45 18.77
C LEU A 312 -18.99 3.00 20.06
N PRO A 313 -18.80 2.13 21.08
CA PRO A 313 -18.21 2.56 22.35
C PRO A 313 -16.75 3.01 22.22
N VAL A 314 -16.41 4.00 23.03
CA VAL A 314 -15.03 4.43 23.32
C VAL A 314 -14.82 4.32 24.82
N LEU A 315 -13.76 3.64 25.21
CA LEU A 315 -13.41 3.39 26.59
C LEU A 315 -12.26 4.30 27.04
N PHE A 316 -12.34 4.74 28.29
CA PHE A 316 -11.35 5.57 28.96
C PHE A 316 -10.99 4.91 30.30
N PRO A 317 -9.70 4.77 30.64
CA PRO A 317 -9.32 4.20 31.91
C PRO A 317 -9.53 5.25 33.01
N THR A 318 -9.99 4.81 34.18
CA THR A 318 -10.17 5.65 35.37
C THR A 318 -9.56 4.98 36.59
N GLN A 319 -9.40 5.70 37.71
CA GLN A 319 -8.87 5.11 38.95
C GLN A 319 -9.78 4.01 39.53
N GLU A 320 -11.09 4.10 39.31
CA GLU A 320 -12.11 3.21 39.90
C GLU A 320 -12.61 2.13 38.92
N GLY A 321 -12.06 2.07 37.69
CA GLY A 321 -12.52 1.18 36.64
C GLY A 321 -12.42 1.82 35.26
N CYS A 322 -13.51 1.84 34.51
CA CYS A 322 -13.53 2.40 33.16
C CYS A 322 -14.74 3.31 32.94
N PHE A 323 -14.55 4.34 32.14
CA PHE A 323 -15.62 5.18 31.61
C PHE A 323 -15.85 4.79 30.16
N ALA A 324 -17.10 4.43 29.82
CA ALA A 324 -17.51 4.12 28.46
C ALA A 324 -18.41 5.23 27.93
N HIS A 325 -18.10 5.69 26.72
CA HIS A 325 -18.86 6.71 26.01
C HIS A 325 -19.34 6.16 24.67
N CYS A 326 -20.61 6.40 24.33
CA CYS A 326 -21.19 5.95 23.07
C CYS A 326 -22.32 6.87 22.60
N GLY A 327 -22.02 7.81 21.71
CA GLY A 327 -22.98 8.84 21.29
C GLY A 327 -23.44 9.69 22.48
N GLU A 328 -24.75 9.72 22.76
CA GLU A 328 -25.30 10.44 23.91
C GLU A 328 -25.21 9.66 25.23
N TYR A 329 -24.82 8.38 25.18
CA TYR A 329 -24.75 7.53 26.36
C TYR A 329 -23.35 7.56 26.98
N SER A 330 -23.30 7.61 28.30
CA SER A 330 -22.05 7.53 29.06
C SER A 330 -22.28 6.81 30.37
N ILE A 331 -21.37 5.90 30.72
CA ILE A 331 -21.41 5.15 31.97
C ILE A 331 -20.01 5.06 32.56
N CYS A 332 -19.92 5.17 33.87
CA CYS A 332 -18.71 4.91 34.63
C CYS A 332 -18.99 3.79 35.61
N GLY A 333 -18.04 2.87 35.79
CA GLY A 333 -18.18 1.80 36.76
C GLY A 333 -17.01 0.84 36.73
N ASN A 334 -17.14 -0.22 37.54
CA ASN A 334 -16.23 -1.34 37.48
C ASN A 334 -16.37 -2.08 36.13
N TYR A 335 -15.43 -2.98 35.84
CA TYR A 335 -15.36 -3.65 34.55
C TYR A 335 -16.57 -4.53 34.22
N GLU A 336 -17.23 -5.10 35.23
CA GLU A 336 -18.47 -5.88 35.06
C GLU A 336 -19.62 -5.00 34.56
N VAL A 337 -19.83 -3.83 35.19
CA VAL A 337 -20.84 -2.86 34.78
C VAL A 337 -20.59 -2.38 33.36
N ILE A 338 -19.33 -2.08 33.01
CA ILE A 338 -18.97 -1.65 31.66
C ILE A 338 -19.18 -2.78 30.65
N CYS A 339 -18.80 -4.02 30.95
CA CYS A 339 -19.02 -5.12 30.02
C CYS A 339 -20.50 -5.42 29.79
N ASN A 340 -21.35 -5.32 30.82
CA ASN A 340 -22.79 -5.49 30.64
C ASN A 340 -23.38 -4.37 29.76
N PHE A 341 -22.93 -3.13 29.95
CA PHE A 341 -23.28 -2.01 29.05
C PHE A 341 -22.82 -2.28 27.60
N LEU A 342 -21.58 -2.75 27.42
CA LEU A 342 -21.04 -3.09 26.10
C LEU A 342 -21.86 -4.19 25.42
N SER A 343 -22.16 -5.29 26.13
CA SER A 343 -22.97 -6.39 25.61
C SER A 343 -24.34 -5.90 25.13
N GLU A 344 -25.07 -5.16 25.96
CA GLU A 344 -26.40 -4.62 25.62
C GLU A 344 -26.35 -3.65 24.42
N HIS A 345 -25.35 -2.77 24.40
CA HIS A 345 -25.26 -1.73 23.39
C HIS A 345 -24.75 -2.25 22.04
N LEU A 346 -23.74 -3.11 22.05
CA LEU A 346 -23.19 -3.73 20.84
C LEU A 346 -24.17 -4.70 20.19
N GLU A 347 -24.99 -5.41 20.97
CA GLU A 347 -26.06 -6.26 20.43
C GLU A 347 -27.09 -5.44 19.64
N ARG A 348 -27.48 -4.24 20.14
CA ARG A 348 -28.36 -3.31 19.41
C ARG A 348 -27.73 -2.78 18.13
N LEU A 349 -26.40 -2.67 18.11
CA LEU A 349 -25.60 -2.10 17.03
C LEU A 349 -25.00 -3.14 16.09
N ALA A 350 -25.38 -4.41 16.23
CA ALA A 350 -24.89 -5.54 15.46
C ALA A 350 -25.18 -5.43 13.95
N GLN A 351 -25.93 -4.40 13.51
CA GLN A 351 -26.15 -4.09 12.11
C GLN A 351 -25.54 -2.72 11.74
N PRO A 352 -24.70 -2.65 10.68
CA PRO A 352 -24.19 -3.79 9.92
C PRO A 352 -23.28 -4.69 10.76
N ALA A 353 -23.23 -5.99 10.41
CA ALA A 353 -22.35 -6.95 11.08
C ALA A 353 -20.88 -6.51 10.97
N PRO A 354 -20.07 -6.70 12.03
CA PRO A 354 -18.63 -6.49 11.94
C PRO A 354 -18.02 -7.31 10.80
N PHE A 355 -16.99 -6.77 10.14
CA PHE A 355 -16.38 -7.38 8.98
C PHE A 355 -14.87 -7.15 8.95
N VAL A 356 -14.16 -8.08 8.31
CA VAL A 356 -12.71 -7.96 8.16
C VAL A 356 -12.39 -7.13 6.92
N GLY A 357 -11.85 -5.94 7.14
CA GLY A 357 -11.59 -4.98 6.06
C GLY A 357 -11.55 -3.53 6.53
N THR A 358 -11.70 -2.59 5.59
CA THR A 358 -11.80 -1.15 5.83
C THR A 358 -13.23 -0.64 5.63
N ILE A 359 -13.59 0.50 6.22
CA ILE A 359 -14.89 1.14 5.95
C ILE A 359 -15.13 1.38 4.45
N ARG A 360 -14.09 1.61 3.64
CA ARG A 360 -14.24 1.74 2.18
C ARG A 360 -14.78 0.47 1.55
N GLN A 361 -14.30 -0.70 1.99
CA GLN A 361 -14.73 -2.00 1.45
C GLN A 361 -16.19 -2.32 1.77
N PHE A 362 -16.71 -1.82 2.89
CA PHE A 362 -18.12 -1.94 3.25
C PHE A 362 -19.04 -1.46 2.12
N PHE A 363 -18.66 -0.35 1.48
CA PHE A 363 -19.47 0.30 0.45
C PHE A 363 -19.40 -0.35 -0.93
N ILE A 364 -18.48 -1.29 -1.17
CA ILE A 364 -18.36 -1.98 -2.47
C ILE A 364 -19.67 -2.67 -2.85
N SER A 365 -20.24 -3.48 -1.95
CA SER A 365 -21.44 -4.27 -2.24
C SER A 365 -22.68 -3.40 -2.45
N PRO A 366 -23.00 -2.42 -1.57
CA PRO A 366 -24.09 -1.47 -1.80
C PRO A 366 -23.94 -0.69 -3.12
N LEU A 367 -22.75 -0.15 -3.41
CA LEU A 367 -22.51 0.61 -4.65
C LEU A 367 -22.66 -0.26 -5.89
N ASN A 368 -22.12 -1.49 -5.88
CA ASN A 368 -22.24 -2.41 -7.01
C ASN A 368 -23.69 -2.82 -7.26
N LYS A 369 -24.49 -3.04 -6.22
CA LYS A 369 -25.95 -3.28 -6.36
C LYS A 369 -26.66 -2.08 -6.96
N ALA A 370 -26.32 -0.86 -6.54
CA ALA A 370 -26.89 0.37 -7.10
C ALA A 370 -26.49 0.57 -8.57
N LEU A 371 -25.23 0.30 -8.93
CA LEU A 371 -24.74 0.32 -10.31
C LEU A 371 -25.43 -0.73 -11.19
N GLU A 372 -25.71 -1.92 -10.65
CA GLU A 372 -26.44 -2.97 -11.35
C GLU A 372 -27.89 -2.56 -11.66
N LYS A 373 -28.59 -1.89 -10.73
CA LYS A 373 -29.92 -1.32 -10.97
C LYS A 373 -29.93 -0.28 -12.10
N LEU A 374 -28.79 0.40 -12.32
CA LEU A 374 -28.60 1.34 -13.42
C LEU A 374 -28.17 0.65 -14.74
N HIS A 375 -28.16 -0.69 -14.78
CA HIS A 375 -27.64 -1.49 -15.90
C HIS A 375 -26.20 -1.14 -16.28
N SER A 376 -25.41 -0.67 -15.31
CA SER A 376 -23.99 -0.38 -15.51
C SER A 376 -23.19 -1.68 -15.63
N ASP A 377 -22.25 -1.73 -16.56
CA ASP A 377 -21.22 -2.77 -16.67
C ASP A 377 -20.01 -2.49 -15.78
N VAL A 378 -19.93 -1.30 -15.18
CA VAL A 378 -18.88 -0.89 -14.27
C VAL A 378 -19.11 -1.49 -12.88
N ARG A 379 -18.02 -1.87 -12.20
CA ARG A 379 -18.02 -2.29 -10.81
C ARG A 379 -16.98 -1.51 -10.01
N MET A 380 -17.34 -1.16 -8.78
CA MET A 380 -16.41 -0.74 -7.74
C MET A 380 -15.60 -1.95 -7.31
N GLU A 381 -14.30 -1.75 -7.23
CA GLU A 381 -13.32 -2.76 -6.86
C GLU A 381 -12.41 -2.20 -5.78
N HIS A 382 -11.91 -3.10 -4.93
CA HIS A 382 -10.82 -2.77 -4.03
C HIS A 382 -9.51 -2.75 -4.82
N VAL A 383 -8.77 -1.66 -4.71
CA VAL A 383 -7.44 -1.52 -5.31
C VAL A 383 -6.48 -1.11 -4.22
N GLN A 384 -5.48 -1.96 -3.99
CA GLN A 384 -4.39 -1.68 -3.09
C GLN A 384 -3.39 -0.79 -3.81
N GLN A 385 -3.18 0.43 -3.33
CA GLN A 385 -2.19 1.38 -3.82
C GLN A 385 -1.12 1.59 -2.76
N ASN A 386 0.01 0.90 -2.89
CA ASN A 386 1.07 0.92 -1.90
C ASN A 386 0.58 0.48 -0.49
N GLN A 387 0.84 1.29 0.55
CA GLN A 387 0.32 1.07 1.90
C GLN A 387 -1.15 1.47 2.06
N TRP A 388 -1.73 2.12 1.05
CA TRP A 388 -3.10 2.60 1.07
C TRP A 388 -3.98 1.65 0.28
N SER A 389 -5.26 1.66 0.61
CA SER A 389 -6.25 1.07 -0.27
C SER A 389 -7.32 2.07 -0.63
N ARG A 390 -7.75 1.98 -1.88
CA ARG A 390 -8.86 2.74 -2.43
C ARG A 390 -9.93 1.78 -2.90
N VAL A 391 -11.16 2.26 -2.91
CA VAL A 391 -12.27 1.58 -3.59
C VAL A 391 -12.56 2.41 -4.82
N GLN A 392 -12.33 1.86 -6.00
CA GLN A 392 -12.38 2.60 -7.26
C GLN A 392 -13.08 1.82 -8.35
N ALA A 393 -13.51 2.55 -9.37
CA ALA A 393 -13.98 2.00 -10.63
C ALA A 393 -13.26 2.71 -11.78
N ALA A 394 -13.07 2.00 -12.88
CA ALA A 394 -12.39 2.52 -14.07
C ALA A 394 -13.08 2.01 -15.34
N LYS A 395 -13.18 2.89 -16.34
CA LYS A 395 -13.60 2.55 -17.70
C LYS A 395 -12.88 3.45 -18.70
N ASN A 396 -12.16 2.83 -19.64
CA ASN A 396 -11.27 3.55 -20.55
C ASN A 396 -10.26 4.41 -19.77
N ASN A 397 -10.16 5.70 -20.09
CA ASN A 397 -9.31 6.64 -19.38
C ASN A 397 -10.00 7.36 -18.21
N TYR A 398 -11.25 7.03 -17.90
CA TYR A 398 -11.98 7.60 -16.77
C TYR A 398 -11.86 6.69 -15.55
N ARG A 399 -11.65 7.29 -14.39
CA ARG A 399 -11.69 6.61 -13.11
C ARG A 399 -12.45 7.44 -12.09
N CYS A 400 -12.95 6.77 -11.07
CA CYS A 400 -13.45 7.41 -9.87
C CYS A 400 -13.10 6.55 -8.66
N GLY A 401 -12.95 7.15 -7.49
CA GLY A 401 -12.80 6.38 -6.27
C GLY A 401 -13.47 7.02 -5.07
N LEU A 402 -13.78 6.14 -4.12
CA LEU A 402 -14.46 6.46 -2.88
C LEU A 402 -13.49 7.07 -1.89
N GLU A 403 -13.84 8.29 -1.48
CA GLU A 403 -13.22 9.01 -0.40
C GLU A 403 -14.22 9.12 0.75
N ILE A 404 -13.76 8.82 1.95
CA ILE A 404 -14.58 8.84 3.15
C ILE A 404 -13.94 9.86 4.07
N TYR A 405 -14.65 10.97 4.27
CA TYR A 405 -14.26 12.01 5.20
C TYR A 405 -14.80 11.66 6.58
N GLU A 406 -13.94 11.71 7.59
CA GLU A 406 -14.32 11.38 8.97
C GLU A 406 -15.23 12.46 9.60
N GLU A 407 -15.28 13.68 9.03
CA GLU A 407 -15.91 14.85 9.66
C GLU A 407 -17.35 15.14 9.20
N GLU A 408 -17.79 14.61 8.05
CA GLU A 408 -19.12 14.88 7.48
C GLU A 408 -19.95 13.59 7.47
N GLU A 409 -20.57 13.29 8.61
CA GLU A 409 -21.51 12.19 8.76
C GLU A 409 -22.52 12.21 7.61
N ASN A 410 -22.60 11.12 6.85
CA ASN A 410 -23.55 10.86 5.75
C ASN A 410 -23.19 11.35 4.34
N LEU A 411 -21.97 11.84 4.08
CA LEU A 411 -21.55 12.18 2.72
C LEU A 411 -20.56 11.17 2.11
N TYR A 412 -20.91 10.68 0.93
CA TYR A 412 -20.05 9.83 0.10
C TYR A 412 -19.18 10.73 -0.78
N GLY A 413 -17.89 10.83 -0.46
CA GLY A 413 -16.92 11.52 -1.31
C GLY A 413 -16.54 10.65 -2.50
N ILE A 414 -16.54 11.22 -3.71
CA ILE A 414 -16.03 10.58 -4.91
C ILE A 414 -15.08 11.53 -5.61
N TYR A 415 -13.82 11.13 -5.74
CA TYR A 415 -12.91 11.78 -6.67
C TYR A 415 -13.15 11.25 -8.08
N PHE A 416 -13.08 12.13 -9.07
CA PHE A 416 -13.20 11.83 -10.48
C PHE A 416 -11.87 12.15 -11.14
N SER A 417 -11.30 11.19 -11.87
CA SER A 417 -10.04 11.37 -12.59
C SER A 417 -10.13 10.93 -14.04
N LYS A 418 -9.29 11.55 -14.87
CA LYS A 418 -9.10 11.21 -16.27
C LYS A 418 -7.61 11.25 -16.58
N ASP A 419 -7.12 10.24 -17.31
CA ASP A 419 -5.70 10.14 -17.66
C ASP A 419 -4.79 10.28 -16.42
N ASP A 420 -5.19 9.59 -15.33
CA ASP A 420 -4.53 9.59 -14.01
C ASP A 420 -4.49 10.95 -13.28
N SER A 421 -5.09 11.99 -13.84
CA SER A 421 -5.22 13.31 -13.21
C SER A 421 -6.56 13.43 -12.49
N GLU A 422 -6.56 13.77 -11.20
CA GLU A 422 -7.78 14.10 -10.45
C GLU A 422 -8.35 15.43 -10.96
N ILE A 423 -9.63 15.42 -11.33
CA ILE A 423 -10.33 16.55 -11.97
C ILE A 423 -11.30 17.20 -11.00
N ALA A 424 -12.04 16.39 -10.25
CA ALA A 424 -13.12 16.90 -9.43
C ALA A 424 -13.36 16.01 -8.21
N LEU A 425 -13.97 16.60 -7.19
CA LEU A 425 -14.47 15.90 -6.00
C LEU A 425 -15.97 16.19 -5.88
N GLY A 426 -16.78 15.14 -5.74
CA GLY A 426 -18.20 15.26 -5.47
C GLY A 426 -18.56 14.64 -4.12
N ARG A 427 -19.53 15.24 -3.43
CA ARG A 427 -20.12 14.69 -2.20
C ARG A 427 -21.59 14.37 -2.44
N PHE A 428 -21.99 13.15 -2.09
CA PHE A 428 -23.34 12.64 -2.37
C PHE A 428 -24.01 12.19 -1.07
N ALA A 429 -25.32 12.42 -0.96
CA ALA A 429 -26.07 12.11 0.26
C ALA A 429 -26.50 10.63 0.38
N SER A 430 -26.30 9.81 -0.65
CA SER A 430 -26.73 8.40 -0.64
C SER A 430 -25.94 7.53 -1.61
N VAL A 431 -25.93 6.22 -1.36
CA VAL A 431 -25.34 5.21 -2.25
C VAL A 431 -25.91 5.29 -3.67
N ASP A 432 -27.21 5.50 -3.81
CA ASP A 432 -27.86 5.58 -5.12
C ASP A 432 -27.42 6.84 -5.89
N ALA A 433 -27.34 8.00 -5.22
CA ALA A 433 -26.83 9.23 -5.83
C ALA A 433 -25.36 9.09 -6.27
N THR A 434 -24.54 8.45 -5.42
CA THR A 434 -23.15 8.12 -5.71
C THR A 434 -23.04 7.21 -6.93
N ALA A 435 -23.86 6.16 -7.03
CA ALA A 435 -23.86 5.24 -8.17
C ALA A 435 -24.27 5.92 -9.48
N VAL A 436 -25.25 6.83 -9.44
CA VAL A 436 -25.64 7.65 -10.60
C VAL A 436 -24.47 8.51 -11.07
N ALA A 437 -23.77 9.16 -10.15
CA ALA A 437 -22.61 9.99 -10.45
C ALA A 437 -21.45 9.18 -11.07
N ILE A 438 -21.11 8.03 -10.48
CA ILE A 438 -20.11 7.10 -11.00
C ILE A 438 -20.48 6.65 -12.42
N ASN A 439 -21.72 6.20 -12.62
CA ASN A 439 -22.18 5.72 -13.91
C ASN A 439 -22.12 6.82 -14.97
N LYS A 440 -22.55 8.05 -14.64
CA LYS A 440 -22.49 9.20 -15.55
C LYS A 440 -21.06 9.54 -15.94
N TRP A 441 -20.13 9.54 -14.98
CA TRP A 441 -18.73 9.82 -15.26
C TRP A 441 -18.09 8.76 -16.15
N LEU A 442 -18.20 7.48 -15.78
CA LEU A 442 -17.47 6.41 -16.44
C LEU A 442 -18.06 6.02 -17.81
N ASN A 443 -19.38 6.19 -18.03
CA ASN A 443 -20.02 5.88 -19.30
C ASN A 443 -20.22 7.09 -20.23
N HIS A 444 -20.29 8.30 -19.70
CA HIS A 444 -20.60 9.50 -20.49
C HIS A 444 -19.54 10.60 -20.38
N GLY A 445 -18.46 10.39 -19.62
CA GLY A 445 -17.39 11.38 -19.42
C GLY A 445 -17.88 12.71 -18.85
N SER A 446 -19.03 12.71 -18.19
CA SER A 446 -19.74 13.93 -17.78
C SER A 446 -19.78 14.03 -16.26
N LEU A 447 -19.24 15.11 -15.70
CA LEU A 447 -19.29 15.35 -14.26
C LEU A 447 -20.74 15.56 -13.77
N PRO A 448 -21.06 15.11 -12.55
CA PRO A 448 -22.32 15.44 -11.91
C PRO A 448 -22.31 16.91 -11.45
N PRO A 449 -23.48 17.60 -11.37
CA PRO A 449 -23.55 18.98 -10.91
C PRO A 449 -22.98 19.22 -9.50
N GLN A 450 -22.95 18.18 -8.66
CA GLN A 450 -22.43 18.21 -7.30
C GLN A 450 -20.90 18.02 -7.24
N ALA A 451 -20.23 17.76 -8.36
CA ALA A 451 -18.77 17.71 -8.40
C ALA A 451 -18.22 19.13 -8.49
N GLN A 452 -17.38 19.50 -7.54
CA GLN A 452 -16.62 20.74 -7.57
C GLN A 452 -15.31 20.48 -8.31
N ASP A 453 -14.91 21.39 -9.20
CA ASP A 453 -13.61 21.34 -9.84
C ASP A 453 -12.54 21.50 -8.76
N LEU A 454 -11.56 20.59 -8.72
CA LEU A 454 -10.50 20.64 -7.71
C LEU A 454 -9.66 21.91 -7.84
N LYS A 455 -9.65 22.57 -9.02
CA LYS A 455 -8.99 23.86 -9.23
C LYS A 455 -9.61 25.01 -8.45
N ASP A 456 -10.88 24.88 -8.04
CA ASP A 456 -11.58 25.91 -7.26
C ASP A 456 -11.45 25.68 -5.73
N LEU A 457 -10.83 24.56 -5.32
CA LEU A 457 -10.67 24.15 -3.92
C LEU A 457 -9.24 24.37 -3.36
N VAL A 458 -8.26 24.61 -4.23
CA VAL A 458 -6.84 24.89 -3.91
C VAL A 458 -6.56 26.36 -4.12
#